data_AF-A0A940BHJ1-F1
#
_entry.id   AF-A0A940BHJ1-F1
#
_cell.length_a   1.000
_cell.length_b   1.000
_cell.length_c   1.000
_cell.angle_alpha   90.00
_cell.angle_beta   90.00
_cell.angle_gamma   90.00
#
_symmetry.space_group_name_H-M   'P 1'
#
loop_
_entity.id
_entity.type
_entity.pdbx_description
1 polymer ?
#
loop_
_entity_poly.entity_id
_entity_poly.type
_entity_poly.pdbx_seq_one_letter_code
_entity_poly.pdbx_strand_id
1 'polypeptide(L)'
;MNTKTTILALFAVMLLTVQAAFGQGLTPSNWRNEQTGDWVIGFYDDFAIYDCKFWNYKQKTQSGDTYNIVLDSDGKEISVTINNLLGNRRDIVIDGQRATYSVINGNTLPDYPAKDTRTGFKDSHYNIDTVTLVGWLKDMPKKAKRMGKEFEVAYNDLFTNKQESTYGKIDELGRFE
;
A
#
# COMPACT_ATOMS: atom_id res chain seq x y z
N MET A 1 -62.94 -28.12 -12.85
CA MET A 1 -61.65 -27.98 -13.55
C MET A 1 -61.12 -26.58 -13.29
N ASN A 2 -59.98 -26.51 -12.61
CA ASN A 2 -59.30 -25.31 -12.15
C ASN A 2 -58.49 -24.67 -13.28
N THR A 3 -58.60 -23.35 -13.43
CA THR A 3 -57.50 -22.54 -13.97
C THR A 3 -57.27 -21.39 -13.00
N LYS A 4 -56.31 -21.61 -12.09
CA LYS A 4 -55.82 -20.59 -11.18
C LYS A 4 -54.89 -19.66 -11.98
N THR A 5 -55.28 -18.40 -12.10
CA THR A 5 -54.42 -17.33 -12.61
C THR A 5 -53.44 -16.94 -11.51
N THR A 6 -52.18 -17.32 -11.64
CA THR A 6 -51.11 -16.92 -10.72
C THR A 6 -50.41 -15.69 -11.30
N ILE A 7 -50.59 -14.54 -10.64
CA ILE A 7 -49.84 -13.31 -10.91
C ILE A 7 -48.51 -13.42 -10.15
N LEU A 8 -47.39 -13.50 -10.88
CA LEU A 8 -46.06 -13.36 -10.30
C LEU A 8 -45.74 -11.87 -10.14
N ALA A 9 -45.78 -11.36 -8.91
CA ALA A 9 -45.22 -10.06 -8.57
C ALA A 9 -43.72 -10.22 -8.29
N LEU A 10 -42.88 -9.70 -9.18
CA LEU A 10 -41.43 -9.66 -9.01
C LEU A 10 -41.08 -8.49 -8.07
N PHE A 11 -40.81 -8.78 -6.79
CA PHE A 11 -40.25 -7.79 -5.87
C PHE A 11 -38.72 -7.76 -6.02
N ALA A 12 -38.21 -6.79 -6.78
CA ALA A 12 -36.79 -6.45 -6.75
C ALA A 12 -36.49 -5.66 -5.47
N VAL A 13 -35.97 -6.32 -4.44
CA VAL A 13 -35.45 -5.65 -3.25
C VAL A 13 -34.09 -5.05 -3.63
N MET A 14 -34.09 -3.78 -4.02
CA MET A 14 -32.89 -2.99 -4.17
C MET A 14 -32.38 -2.64 -2.76
N LEU A 15 -31.43 -3.41 -2.24
CA LEU A 15 -30.69 -3.03 -1.04
C LEU A 15 -29.83 -1.80 -1.38
N LEU A 16 -30.37 -0.62 -1.12
CA LEU A 16 -29.59 0.60 -1.01
C LEU A 16 -28.77 0.50 0.27
N THR A 17 -27.51 0.07 0.16
CA THR A 17 -26.55 0.23 1.23
C THR A 17 -26.31 1.72 1.43
N VAL A 18 -26.81 2.26 2.53
CA VAL A 18 -26.45 3.59 3.01
C VAL A 18 -24.95 3.54 3.33
N GLN A 19 -24.13 4.18 2.50
CA GLN A 19 -22.75 4.50 2.90
C GLN A 19 -22.85 5.58 3.97
N ALA A 20 -22.67 5.17 5.23
CA ALA A 20 -22.43 6.09 6.33
C ALA A 20 -21.20 6.95 5.99
N ALA A 21 -21.27 8.24 6.31
CA ALA A 21 -20.15 9.15 6.17
C ALA A 21 -18.94 8.60 6.95
N PHE A 22 -17.90 8.21 6.23
CA PHE A 22 -16.68 7.63 6.79
C PHE A 22 -15.96 8.69 7.65
N GLY A 23 -15.73 8.38 8.94
CA GLY A 23 -14.52 8.88 9.60
C GLY A 23 -13.30 8.50 8.74
N GLN A 24 -12.22 9.29 8.74
CA GLN A 24 -11.08 9.13 7.80
C GLN A 24 -10.82 7.64 7.48
N GLY A 25 -11.19 7.25 6.25
CA GLY A 25 -11.16 5.85 5.83
C GLY A 25 -9.74 5.29 5.82
N LEU A 26 -9.61 3.96 5.81
CA LEU A 26 -8.30 3.31 5.73
C LEU A 26 -7.53 3.67 4.45
N THR A 27 -8.20 4.05 3.36
CA THR A 27 -7.55 4.27 2.06
C THR A 27 -7.78 5.70 1.55
N PRO A 28 -6.78 6.36 0.95
CA PRO A 28 -5.36 6.00 0.95
C PRO A 28 -4.68 6.33 2.29
N SER A 29 -3.83 5.44 2.80
CA SER A 29 -3.02 5.74 3.99
C SER A 29 -1.67 5.03 3.97
N ASN A 30 -0.68 5.63 4.63
CA ASN A 30 0.67 5.09 4.81
C ASN A 30 0.96 5.01 6.31
N TRP A 31 1.54 3.91 6.77
CA TRP A 31 1.73 3.65 8.19
C TRP A 31 3.20 3.41 8.49
N ARG A 32 3.72 4.15 9.46
CA ARG A 32 5.05 3.95 10.03
C ARG A 32 4.98 3.25 11.36
N ASN A 33 5.96 2.40 11.65
CA ASN A 33 6.13 1.80 12.97
C ASN A 33 6.61 2.87 13.97
N GLU A 34 5.95 3.02 15.11
CA GLU A 34 6.32 4.05 16.10
C GLU A 34 7.64 3.76 16.81
N GLN A 35 8.04 2.49 16.91
CA GLN A 35 9.29 2.09 17.56
C GLN A 35 10.50 2.28 16.66
N THR A 36 10.38 1.94 15.37
CA THR A 36 11.53 2.00 14.43
C THR A 36 11.55 3.28 13.60
N GLY A 37 10.39 3.90 13.36
CA GLY A 37 10.23 5.04 12.44
C GLY A 37 10.06 4.64 10.97
N ASP A 38 10.23 3.35 10.65
CA ASP A 38 10.15 2.86 9.28
C ASP A 38 8.72 2.92 8.76
N TRP A 39 8.57 3.30 7.49
CA TRP A 39 7.35 2.99 6.76
C TRP A 39 7.24 1.49 6.58
N VAL A 40 6.08 0.91 6.93
CA VAL A 40 5.89 -0.54 6.91
C VAL A 40 4.85 -0.97 5.89
N ILE A 41 3.69 -0.31 5.87
CA ILE A 41 2.58 -0.69 5.00
C ILE A 41 1.79 0.52 4.52
N GLY A 42 1.39 0.49 3.25
CA GLY A 42 0.44 1.42 2.64
C GLY A 42 -0.83 0.70 2.23
N PHE A 43 -1.99 1.28 2.52
CA PHE A 43 -3.30 0.79 2.08
C PHE A 43 -3.89 1.74 1.04
N TYR A 44 -4.22 1.21 -0.13
CA TYR A 44 -4.87 1.92 -1.23
C TYR A 44 -6.17 1.22 -1.59
N ASP A 45 -6.91 1.77 -2.56
CA ASP A 45 -8.28 1.30 -2.84
C ASP A 45 -8.31 -0.15 -3.32
N ASP A 46 -7.42 -0.51 -4.25
CA ASP A 46 -7.42 -1.85 -4.88
C ASP A 46 -6.32 -2.78 -4.34
N PHE A 47 -5.34 -2.26 -3.60
CA PHE A 47 -4.16 -3.01 -3.17
C PHE A 47 -3.51 -2.41 -1.91
N ALA A 48 -2.63 -3.18 -1.29
CA ALA A 48 -1.67 -2.70 -0.30
C ALA A 48 -0.24 -2.80 -0.85
N ILE A 49 0.66 -1.97 -0.32
CA ILE A 49 2.10 -2.14 -0.51
C ILE A 49 2.71 -2.49 0.83
N TYR A 50 3.36 -3.64 0.91
CA TYR A 50 3.99 -4.18 2.12
C TYR A 50 5.18 -5.04 1.73
N ASP A 51 6.27 -4.96 2.48
CA ASP A 51 7.49 -5.75 2.25
C ASP A 51 7.99 -5.64 0.80
N CYS A 52 8.06 -4.40 0.31
CA CYS A 52 8.46 -4.07 -1.07
C CYS A 52 7.66 -4.79 -2.17
N LYS A 53 6.40 -5.19 -1.90
CA LYS A 53 5.54 -5.89 -2.86
C LYS A 53 4.15 -5.28 -2.96
N PHE A 54 3.51 -5.51 -4.09
CA PHE A 54 2.08 -5.25 -4.27
C PHE A 54 1.26 -6.45 -3.81
N TRP A 55 0.25 -6.17 -3.00
CA TRP A 55 -0.67 -7.16 -2.45
C TRP A 55 -2.10 -6.82 -2.84
N ASN A 56 -2.80 -7.79 -3.46
CA ASN A 56 -4.21 -7.65 -3.77
C ASN A 56 -5.06 -7.95 -2.54
N TYR A 57 -6.21 -7.28 -2.41
CA TYR A 57 -7.17 -7.65 -1.37
C TYR A 57 -7.96 -8.89 -1.79
N LYS A 58 -7.64 -10.04 -1.19
CA LYS A 58 -8.45 -11.26 -1.34
C LYS A 58 -9.75 -11.16 -0.53
N GLN A 59 -9.67 -10.56 0.65
CA GLN A 59 -10.81 -10.27 1.52
C GLN A 59 -10.57 -8.99 2.29
N LYS A 60 -11.61 -8.17 2.47
CA LYS A 60 -11.58 -6.96 3.30
C LYS A 60 -12.92 -6.80 3.99
N THR A 61 -12.95 -6.98 5.31
CA THR A 61 -14.14 -6.77 6.13
C THR A 61 -13.89 -5.63 7.12
N GLN A 62 -14.95 -4.88 7.41
CA GLN A 62 -14.90 -3.76 8.33
C GLN A 62 -16.05 -3.89 9.34
N SER A 63 -15.74 -3.68 10.62
CA SER A 63 -16.72 -3.58 11.70
C SER A 63 -16.39 -2.34 12.52
N GLY A 64 -17.21 -1.30 12.39
CA GLY A 64 -16.88 0.02 12.92
C GLY A 64 -15.59 0.54 12.28
N ASP A 65 -14.60 0.85 13.10
CA ASP A 65 -13.28 1.33 12.65
C ASP A 65 -12.17 0.26 12.72
N THR A 66 -12.57 -1.00 12.88
CA THR A 66 -11.67 -2.15 12.84
C THR A 66 -11.79 -2.86 11.49
N TYR A 67 -10.66 -3.26 10.92
CA TYR A 67 -10.58 -3.96 9.63
C TYR A 67 -9.92 -5.32 9.80
N ASN A 68 -10.44 -6.32 9.09
CA ASN A 68 -9.78 -7.61 8.91
C ASN A 68 -9.59 -7.85 7.41
N ILE A 69 -8.35 -8.02 7.00
CA ILE A 69 -7.94 -8.06 5.60
C ILE A 69 -7.13 -9.32 5.36
N VAL A 70 -7.39 -10.00 4.25
CA VAL A 70 -6.51 -11.02 3.69
C VAL A 70 -5.89 -10.45 2.43
N LEU A 71 -4.57 -10.34 2.44
CA LEU A 71 -3.75 -9.87 1.34
C LEU A 71 -3.17 -11.07 0.60
N ASP A 72 -3.14 -11.02 -0.72
CA ASP A 72 -2.58 -12.06 -1.59
C ASP A 72 -1.54 -11.45 -2.55
N SER A 73 -0.40 -12.13 -2.68
CA SER A 73 0.66 -11.79 -3.63
C SER A 73 1.42 -13.07 -4.01
N ASP A 74 1.49 -13.38 -5.31
CA ASP A 74 2.17 -14.57 -5.85
C ASP A 74 1.78 -15.90 -5.19
N GLY A 75 0.50 -16.06 -4.82
CA GLY A 75 -0.01 -17.26 -4.14
C GLY A 75 0.37 -17.36 -2.66
N LYS A 76 0.99 -16.33 -2.08
CA LYS A 76 1.16 -16.16 -0.64
C LYS A 76 0.04 -15.28 -0.10
N GLU A 77 -0.57 -15.74 0.99
CA GLU A 77 -1.57 -14.96 1.74
C GLU A 77 -1.01 -14.50 3.08
N ILE A 78 -1.31 -13.26 3.45
CA ILE A 78 -1.06 -12.73 4.80
C ILE A 78 -2.33 -12.11 5.37
N SER A 79 -2.52 -12.27 6.67
CA SER A 79 -3.65 -11.67 7.38
C SER A 79 -3.24 -10.35 8.03
N VAL A 80 -4.10 -9.34 7.91
CA VAL A 80 -3.90 -8.02 8.50
C VAL A 80 -5.13 -7.60 9.29
N THR A 81 -4.96 -7.39 10.60
CA THR A 81 -5.99 -6.83 11.48
C THR A 81 -5.60 -5.43 11.90
N ILE A 82 -6.49 -4.46 11.66
CA ILE A 82 -6.26 -3.04 11.97
C ILE A 82 -7.29 -2.64 13.02
N ASN A 83 -6.83 -2.26 14.20
CA ASN A 83 -7.70 -1.80 15.28
C ASN A 83 -8.10 -0.33 15.10
N ASN A 84 -9.02 0.14 15.93
CA ASN A 84 -9.54 1.51 15.92
C ASN A 84 -8.43 2.58 15.95
N LEU A 85 -8.70 3.71 15.29
CA LEU A 85 -7.86 4.90 15.27
C LEU A 85 -7.91 5.60 16.61
N LEU A 86 -6.75 5.83 17.19
CA LEU A 86 -6.55 6.64 18.39
C LEU A 86 -5.67 7.84 18.03
N GLY A 87 -6.31 8.97 17.73
CA GLY A 87 -5.62 10.15 17.20
C GLY A 87 -5.10 9.87 15.78
N ASN A 88 -3.78 9.79 15.63
CA ASN A 88 -3.12 9.41 14.37
C ASN A 88 -2.52 7.99 14.41
N ARG A 89 -2.83 7.20 15.45
CA ARG A 89 -2.22 5.90 15.71
C ARG A 89 -3.20 4.74 15.62
N ARG A 90 -2.71 3.58 15.20
CA ARG A 90 -3.42 2.30 15.22
C ARG A 90 -2.50 1.18 15.65
N ASP A 91 -3.05 0.21 16.37
CA ASP A 91 -2.42 -1.10 16.46
C ASP A 91 -2.78 -1.91 15.22
N ILE A 92 -1.76 -2.40 14.52
CA ILE A 92 -1.91 -3.25 13.34
C ILE A 92 -1.21 -4.57 13.62
N VAL A 93 -1.89 -5.67 13.34
CA VAL A 93 -1.34 -7.02 13.36
C VAL A 93 -1.14 -7.46 11.93
N ILE A 94 0.10 -7.68 11.51
CA ILE A 94 0.46 -8.16 10.17
C ILE A 94 1.08 -9.54 10.33
N ASP A 95 0.43 -10.56 9.79
CA ASP A 95 0.88 -11.96 9.87
C ASP A 95 1.22 -12.42 11.31
N GLY A 96 0.34 -12.06 12.25
CA GLY A 96 0.50 -12.35 13.68
C GLY A 96 1.42 -11.40 14.45
N GLN A 97 2.19 -10.54 13.76
CA GLN A 97 3.06 -9.56 14.41
C GLN A 97 2.32 -8.26 14.70
N ARG A 98 2.15 -7.95 15.99
CA ARG A 98 1.49 -6.72 16.46
C ARG A 98 2.50 -5.61 16.69
N ALA A 99 2.21 -4.42 16.19
CA ALA A 99 2.87 -3.19 16.60
C ALA A 99 1.92 -1.99 16.55
N THR A 100 2.34 -0.87 17.13
CA THR A 100 1.65 0.42 17.04
C THR A 100 2.25 1.24 15.91
N TYR A 101 1.38 1.79 15.08
CA TYR A 101 1.74 2.54 13.89
C TYR A 101 1.10 3.92 13.91
N SER A 102 1.79 4.92 13.35
CA SER A 102 1.22 6.23 13.06
C SER A 102 0.99 6.39 11.57
N VAL A 103 -0.08 7.10 11.20
CA VAL A 103 -0.30 7.51 9.82
C VAL A 103 0.72 8.58 9.41
N ILE A 104 1.26 8.46 8.19
CA ILE A 104 2.09 9.47 7.53
C ILE A 104 1.16 10.36 6.70
N ASN A 105 0.80 11.53 7.23
CA ASN A 105 -0.14 12.46 6.61
C ASN A 105 0.34 13.93 6.61
N GLY A 106 1.59 14.18 7.04
CA GLY A 106 2.20 15.51 7.03
C GLY A 106 2.86 15.87 5.70
N ASN A 107 3.19 17.15 5.55
CA ASN A 107 3.96 17.66 4.40
C ASN A 107 5.45 17.30 4.47
N THR A 108 5.91 16.80 5.61
CA THR A 108 7.27 16.33 5.86
C THR A 108 7.20 14.93 6.46
N LEU A 109 8.22 14.11 6.17
CA LEU A 109 8.36 12.83 6.87
C LEU A 109 8.61 13.10 8.37
N PRO A 110 7.98 12.35 9.29
CA PRO A 110 8.23 12.56 10.70
C PRO A 110 9.58 11.99 11.10
N ASP A 111 10.20 12.57 12.13
CA ASP A 111 11.52 12.15 12.59
C ASP A 111 11.57 10.68 12.99
N TYR A 112 12.72 10.05 12.76
CA TYR A 112 13.02 8.73 13.29
C TYR A 112 13.10 8.80 14.83
N PRO A 113 12.49 7.84 15.55
CA PRO A 113 12.44 7.87 17.01
C PRO A 113 13.82 7.66 17.64
N ALA A 114 14.70 6.92 16.96
CA ALA A 114 16.06 6.67 17.42
C ALA A 114 17.03 7.72 16.87
N LYS A 115 17.74 8.39 17.78
CA LYS A 115 18.83 9.30 17.41
C LYS A 115 19.98 8.52 16.77
N ASP A 116 20.52 9.04 15.67
CA ASP A 116 21.78 8.56 15.13
C ASP A 116 22.93 8.88 16.10
N THR A 117 23.56 7.84 16.62
CA THR A 117 24.68 7.91 17.57
C THR A 117 26.01 7.54 16.95
N ARG A 118 26.05 7.28 15.64
CA ARG A 118 27.28 6.92 14.93
C ARG A 118 28.27 8.08 15.00
N THR A 119 29.50 7.79 15.41
CA THR A 119 30.60 8.77 15.49
C THR A 119 31.38 8.90 14.18
N GLY A 120 31.04 8.10 13.17
CA GLY A 120 31.64 8.13 11.85
C GLY A 120 30.85 7.27 10.87
N PHE A 121 31.27 7.30 9.61
CA PHE A 121 30.68 6.45 8.58
C PHE A 121 31.17 5.00 8.77
N LYS A 122 30.22 4.07 8.70
CA LYS A 122 30.54 2.64 8.62
C LYS A 122 31.09 2.36 7.23
N ASP A 123 32.28 1.78 7.14
CA ASP A 123 32.74 1.17 5.89
C ASP A 123 31.79 0.03 5.54
N SER A 124 31.04 0.19 4.45
CA SER A 124 30.08 -0.79 3.94
C SER A 124 30.76 -1.89 3.13
N HIS A 125 32.07 -1.79 2.87
CA HIS A 125 32.80 -2.64 1.93
C HIS A 125 32.06 -2.71 0.59
N TYR A 126 31.78 -1.55 0.00
CA TYR A 126 31.01 -1.43 -1.25
C TYR A 126 31.40 -2.51 -2.26
N ASN A 127 30.41 -3.32 -2.64
CA ASN A 127 30.54 -4.33 -3.68
C ASN A 127 29.55 -4.02 -4.80
N ILE A 128 29.87 -4.46 -6.02
CA ILE A 128 28.93 -4.44 -7.12
C ILE A 128 27.84 -5.48 -6.81
N ASP A 129 26.59 -5.04 -6.83
CA ASP A 129 25.42 -5.87 -6.59
C ASP A 129 24.23 -5.33 -7.41
N THR A 130 23.09 -5.99 -7.29
CA THR A 130 21.84 -5.64 -7.94
C THR A 130 20.82 -5.16 -6.91
N VAL A 131 19.92 -4.27 -7.34
CA VAL A 131 18.78 -3.82 -6.54
C VAL A 131 17.52 -3.94 -7.38
N THR A 132 16.42 -4.31 -6.75
CA THR A 132 15.08 -4.28 -7.35
C THR A 132 14.38 -3.01 -6.89
N LEU A 133 13.76 -2.28 -7.82
CA LEU A 133 13.07 -1.02 -7.54
C LEU A 133 11.58 -1.20 -7.76
N VAL A 134 10.86 -1.43 -6.66
CA VAL A 134 9.40 -1.53 -6.68
C VAL A 134 8.80 -0.18 -6.34
N GLY A 135 7.86 0.31 -7.15
CA GLY A 135 7.23 1.58 -6.88
C GLY A 135 5.96 1.84 -7.67
N TRP A 136 5.29 2.94 -7.31
CA TRP A 136 4.00 3.31 -7.87
C TRP A 136 3.91 4.82 -8.16
N LEU A 137 3.75 5.15 -9.45
CA LEU A 137 3.46 6.50 -9.92
C LEU A 137 1.96 6.76 -9.87
N LYS A 138 1.47 7.08 -8.67
CA LYS A 138 0.05 7.39 -8.44
C LYS A 138 -0.41 8.55 -9.32
N ASP A 139 -1.62 8.40 -9.88
CA ASP A 139 -2.29 9.42 -10.70
C ASP A 139 -1.47 9.92 -11.90
N MET A 140 -0.64 9.05 -12.51
CA MET A 140 0.19 9.41 -13.65
C MET A 140 -0.64 10.06 -14.78
N PRO A 141 -0.31 11.30 -15.23
CA PRO A 141 -1.10 12.01 -16.22
C PRO A 141 -1.28 11.22 -17.52
N LYS A 142 -2.46 11.28 -18.14
CA LYS A 142 -2.75 10.58 -19.41
C LYS A 142 -1.73 10.89 -20.51
N LYS A 143 -1.18 12.12 -20.53
CA LYS A 143 -0.13 12.49 -21.48
C LYS A 143 1.16 11.71 -21.23
N ALA A 144 1.59 11.58 -19.97
CA ALA A 144 2.76 10.79 -19.58
C ALA A 144 2.56 9.30 -19.92
N LYS A 145 1.38 8.73 -19.58
CA LYS A 145 1.00 7.35 -19.96
C LYS A 145 1.13 7.05 -21.46
N ARG A 146 0.95 8.06 -22.33
CA ARG A 146 1.08 7.92 -23.79
C ARG A 146 2.49 8.13 -24.32
N MET A 147 3.35 8.84 -23.58
CA MET A 147 4.72 9.17 -24.00
C MET A 147 5.70 8.02 -23.76
N GLY A 148 5.33 7.07 -22.93
CA GLY A 148 6.08 5.85 -22.66
C GLY A 148 5.49 5.17 -21.42
N LYS A 149 5.49 3.84 -21.42
CA LYS A 149 5.18 3.04 -20.22
C LYS A 149 6.48 2.54 -19.60
N GLU A 150 7.50 3.39 -19.60
CA GLU A 150 8.80 3.07 -19.05
C GLU A 150 9.20 4.14 -18.05
N PHE A 151 9.82 3.72 -16.96
CA PHE A 151 10.49 4.61 -16.02
C PHE A 151 11.99 4.51 -16.26
N GLU A 152 12.70 5.63 -16.09
CA GLU A 152 14.15 5.70 -16.15
C GLU A 152 14.72 5.76 -14.73
N VAL A 153 15.77 4.98 -14.50
CA VAL A 153 16.62 5.08 -13.32
C VAL A 153 18.00 5.50 -13.80
N ALA A 154 18.29 6.79 -13.62
CA ALA A 154 19.61 7.35 -13.90
C ALA A 154 20.43 7.40 -12.61
N TYR A 155 21.66 6.92 -12.65
CA TYR A 155 22.58 6.94 -11.52
C TYR A 155 24.02 7.17 -11.99
N ASN A 156 24.88 7.63 -11.10
CA ASN A 156 26.31 7.73 -11.38
C ASN A 156 27.00 6.49 -10.81
N ASP A 157 27.73 5.78 -11.67
CA ASP A 157 28.57 4.66 -11.24
C ASP A 157 29.64 5.19 -10.27
N LEU A 158 29.68 4.63 -9.07
CA LEU A 158 30.57 5.09 -7.99
C LEU A 158 32.06 4.88 -8.31
N PHE A 159 32.41 3.94 -9.19
CA PHE A 159 33.79 3.58 -9.50
C PHE A 159 34.33 4.32 -10.72
N THR A 160 33.49 4.50 -11.75
CA THR A 160 33.87 5.13 -13.02
C THR A 160 33.42 6.57 -13.15
N ASN A 161 32.51 7.03 -12.27
CA ASN A 161 31.87 8.35 -12.30
C ASN A 161 31.17 8.66 -13.63
N LYS A 162 30.64 7.62 -14.29
CA LYS A 162 29.83 7.75 -15.50
C LYS A 162 28.36 7.72 -15.14
N GLN A 163 27.57 8.52 -15.86
CA GLN A 163 26.12 8.45 -15.77
C GLN A 163 25.64 7.24 -16.57
N GLU A 164 24.93 6.36 -15.89
CA GLU A 164 24.29 5.18 -16.45
C GLU A 164 22.77 5.31 -16.29
N SER A 165 22.02 4.72 -17.22
CA SER A 165 20.57 4.67 -17.15
C SER A 165 20.08 3.26 -17.42
N THR A 166 19.09 2.83 -16.65
CA THR A 166 18.31 1.63 -16.94
C THR A 166 16.82 1.99 -17.01
N TYR A 167 16.06 1.18 -17.73
CA TYR A 167 14.64 1.40 -17.98
C TYR A 167 13.85 0.16 -17.58
N GLY A 168 12.70 0.38 -16.94
CA GLY A 168 11.76 -0.68 -16.60
C GLY A 168 10.36 -0.32 -17.04
N LYS A 169 9.47 -1.32 -17.11
CA LYS A 169 8.09 -1.12 -17.56
C LYS A 169 7.19 -0.65 -16.43
N ILE A 170 6.21 0.17 -16.79
CA ILE A 170 5.14 0.64 -15.93
C ILE A 170 3.84 0.00 -16.41
N ASP A 171 3.06 -0.56 -15.50
CA ASP A 171 1.74 -1.11 -15.83
C ASP A 171 0.67 -0.01 -16.01
N GLU A 172 -0.56 -0.40 -16.35
CA GLU A 172 -1.67 0.55 -16.57
C GLU A 172 -2.06 1.35 -15.32
N LEU A 173 -1.78 0.79 -14.14
CA LEU A 173 -2.05 1.37 -12.83
C LEU A 173 -0.91 2.29 -12.36
N GLY A 174 0.22 2.34 -13.09
CA GLY A 174 1.38 3.14 -12.75
C GLY A 174 2.40 2.42 -11.89
N ARG A 175 2.29 1.10 -11.72
CA ARG A 175 3.19 0.28 -10.88
C ARG A 175 4.39 -0.22 -11.69
N PHE A 176 5.51 -0.44 -11.02
CA PHE A 176 6.74 -0.95 -11.61
C PHE A 176 7.55 -1.77 -10.60
N GLU A 177 8.42 -2.64 -11.13
CA GLU A 177 9.41 -3.48 -10.42
C GLU A 177 10.67 -3.65 -11.30
#